data_AF-G9K5S1-F1
#
_entry.id   AF-G9K5S1-F1
#
_cell.length_a   1.000
_cell.length_b   1.000
_cell.length_c   1.000
_cell.angle_alpha   90.00
_cell.angle_beta   90.00
_cell.angle_gamma   90.00
#
_symmetry.space_group_name_H-M   'P 1'
#
loop_
_entity.id
_entity.type
_entity.pdbx_description
1 polymer ?
#
loop_
_entity_poly.entity_id
_entity_poly.type
_entity_poly.pdbx_seq_one_letter_code
_entity_poly.pdbx_strand_id
1 'polypeptide(L)'
;MAAGMYLEHYLDSIENLPFELQRNFQLMRDLDQRTEDLKAEIDKLATEYMNSARSLSSEEKLALLKQIQEAYGKCKEFGDDKVQLAMQTYEMVDKHIRRLDTDLARFEADLKEKQIESSDYDSSSSKG
;
A
#
# COMPACT_ATOMS: atom_id res chain seq x y z
N MET A 1 12.62 4.35 33.20
CA MET A 1 12.03 3.02 32.88
C MET A 1 10.82 3.11 31.96
N ALA A 2 9.82 3.97 32.21
CA ALA A 2 8.61 4.03 31.36
C ALA A 2 8.84 4.36 29.87
N ALA A 3 9.71 5.33 29.54
CA ALA A 3 9.97 5.71 28.14
C ALA A 3 10.61 4.58 27.29
N GLY A 4 11.34 3.64 27.91
CA GLY A 4 11.94 2.50 27.23
C GLY A 4 10.93 1.45 26.80
N MET A 5 9.94 1.14 27.67
CA MET A 5 8.88 0.17 27.35
C MET A 5 7.96 0.66 26.22
N TYR A 6 7.66 1.97 26.17
CA TYR A 6 6.84 2.54 25.09
C TYR A 6 7.56 2.48 23.74
N LEU A 7 8.87 2.71 23.73
CA LEU A 7 9.68 2.60 22.52
C LEU A 7 9.82 1.14 22.06
N GLU A 8 10.02 0.19 22.98
CA GLU A 8 10.03 -1.25 22.65
C GLU A 8 8.69 -1.72 22.09
N HIS A 9 7.57 -1.38 22.74
CA HIS A 9 6.24 -1.75 22.25
C HIS A 9 5.92 -1.11 20.89
N TYR A 10 6.45 0.08 20.62
CA TYR A 10 6.37 0.70 19.31
C TYR A 10 7.22 -0.04 18.27
N LEU A 11 8.49 -0.33 18.58
CA LEU A 11 9.40 -1.05 17.68
C LEU A 11 8.87 -2.45 17.34
N ASP A 12 8.34 -3.19 18.32
CA ASP A 12 7.68 -4.48 18.12
C ASP A 12 6.43 -4.34 17.22
N SER A 13 5.73 -3.20 17.30
CA SER A 13 4.52 -2.97 16.50
C SER A 13 4.81 -2.63 15.03
N ILE A 14 6.01 -2.15 14.71
CA ILE A 14 6.43 -1.81 13.34
C ILE A 14 7.43 -2.79 12.74
N GLU A 15 7.88 -3.80 13.49
CA GLU A 15 8.94 -4.73 13.06
C GLU A 15 8.63 -5.39 11.71
N ASN A 16 7.36 -5.73 11.48
CA ASN A 16 6.92 -6.38 10.24
C ASN A 16 6.58 -5.40 9.10
N LEU A 17 6.36 -4.12 9.40
CA LEU A 17 5.90 -3.14 8.42
C LEU A 17 6.87 -2.94 7.24
N PRO A 18 8.20 -2.78 7.44
CA PRO A 18 9.14 -2.66 6.34
C PRO A 18 9.13 -3.89 5.41
N PHE A 19 9.02 -5.09 5.99
CA PHE A 19 8.99 -6.34 5.24
C PHE A 19 7.69 -6.46 4.41
N GLU A 20 6.54 -6.17 5.02
CA GLU A 20 5.24 -6.18 4.33
C GLU A 20 5.17 -5.12 3.22
N LEU A 21 5.68 -3.91 3.47
CA LEU A 21 5.79 -2.87 2.45
C LEU A 21 6.67 -3.31 1.29
N GLN A 22 7.86 -3.84 1.56
CA GLN A 22 8.77 -4.31 0.52
C GLN A 22 8.10 -5.39 -0.34
N ARG A 23 7.42 -6.35 0.30
CA ARG A 23 6.66 -7.39 -0.39
C ARG A 23 5.56 -6.78 -1.28
N ASN A 24 4.77 -5.85 -0.76
CA ASN A 24 3.68 -5.23 -1.52
C ASN A 24 4.19 -4.38 -2.69
N PHE A 25 5.29 -3.63 -2.50
CA PHE A 25 5.91 -2.90 -3.60
C PHE A 25 6.47 -3.82 -4.68
N GLN A 26 7.05 -4.96 -4.31
CA GLN A 26 7.51 -5.94 -5.28
C GLN A 26 6.33 -6.52 -6.07
N LEU A 27 5.25 -6.94 -5.39
CA LEU A 27 4.04 -7.43 -6.04
C LEU A 27 3.43 -6.39 -6.98
N MET A 28 3.41 -5.13 -6.56
CA MET A 28 2.90 -4.04 -7.38
C MET A 28 3.75 -3.89 -8.64
N ARG A 29 5.09 -3.86 -8.53
CA ARG A 29 5.99 -3.83 -9.69
C ARG A 29 5.80 -5.01 -10.64
N ASP A 30 5.53 -6.20 -10.11
CA ASP A 30 5.25 -7.37 -10.94
C ASP A 30 3.92 -7.22 -11.71
N LEU A 31 2.89 -6.66 -11.06
CA LEU A 31 1.61 -6.33 -11.71
C LEU A 31 1.76 -5.20 -12.74
N ASP A 32 2.54 -4.16 -12.44
CA ASP A 32 2.92 -3.10 -13.38
C ASP A 32 3.52 -3.71 -14.65
N GLN A 33 4.54 -4.56 -14.50
CA GLN A 33 5.24 -5.15 -15.63
C GLN A 33 4.29 -6.00 -16.49
N ARG A 34 3.49 -6.87 -15.87
CA ARG A 34 2.51 -7.70 -16.60
C ARG A 34 1.46 -6.87 -17.33
N THR A 35 1.05 -5.76 -16.74
CA THR A 35 0.09 -4.83 -17.37
C THR A 35 0.70 -4.14 -18.58
N GLU A 36 1.95 -3.66 -18.47
CA GLU A 36 2.66 -3.03 -19.58
C GLU A 36 2.95 -4.02 -20.72
N ASP A 37 3.31 -5.27 -20.39
CA ASP A 37 3.50 -6.33 -21.40
C ASP A 37 2.20 -6.59 -22.18
N LEU A 38 1.05 -6.67 -21.48
CA LEU A 38 -0.25 -6.84 -22.13
C LEU A 38 -0.66 -5.63 -22.96
N LYS A 39 -0.38 -4.40 -22.50
CA LYS A 39 -0.64 -3.18 -23.31
C LYS A 39 0.17 -3.21 -24.60
N ALA A 40 1.45 -3.56 -24.53
CA ALA A 40 2.30 -3.69 -25.70
C ALA A 40 1.80 -4.77 -26.67
N GLU A 41 1.31 -5.90 -26.14
CA GLU A 41 0.68 -6.95 -26.95
C GLU A 41 -0.61 -6.46 -27.62
N ILE A 42 -1.48 -5.78 -26.88
CA ILE A 42 -2.71 -5.17 -27.39
C ILE A 42 -2.40 -4.18 -28.51
N ASP A 43 -1.44 -3.28 -28.32
CA ASP A 43 -1.05 -2.27 -29.31
C ASP A 43 -0.50 -2.93 -30.58
N LYS A 44 0.28 -4.00 -30.44
CA LYS A 44 0.76 -4.80 -31.57
C LYS A 44 -0.40 -5.42 -32.35
N LEU A 45 -1.31 -6.11 -31.66
CA LEU A 45 -2.46 -6.77 -32.29
C LEU A 45 -3.41 -5.76 -32.95
N ALA A 46 -3.63 -4.61 -32.31
CA ALA A 46 -4.43 -3.52 -32.85
C ALA A 46 -3.79 -2.91 -34.11
N THR A 47 -2.47 -2.71 -34.10
CA THR A 47 -1.72 -2.23 -35.26
C THR A 47 -1.79 -3.23 -36.41
N GLU A 48 -1.63 -4.52 -36.13
CA GLU A 48 -1.77 -5.59 -37.11
C GLU A 48 -3.17 -5.59 -37.73
N TYR A 49 -4.21 -5.50 -36.90
CA TYR A 49 -5.59 -5.40 -37.36
C TYR A 49 -5.78 -4.18 -38.28
N MET A 50 -5.33 -2.99 -37.88
CA MET A 50 -5.48 -1.78 -38.70
C MET A 50 -4.77 -1.88 -40.06
N ASN A 51 -3.59 -2.49 -40.10
CA ASN A 51 -2.78 -2.62 -41.31
C ASN A 51 -3.30 -3.71 -42.27
N SER A 52 -3.90 -4.78 -41.73
CA SER A 52 -4.35 -5.94 -42.51
C SER A 52 -5.87 -6.08 -42.63
N ALA A 53 -6.66 -5.17 -42.02
CA ALA A 53 -8.12 -5.22 -42.02
C ALA A 53 -8.78 -5.27 -43.40
N ARG A 54 -8.11 -4.81 -44.47
CA ARG A 54 -8.66 -4.89 -45.83
C ARG A 54 -8.33 -6.20 -46.54
N SER A 55 -7.29 -6.90 -46.11
CA SER A 55 -6.82 -8.16 -46.71
C SER A 55 -7.25 -9.41 -45.94
N LEU A 56 -7.59 -9.28 -44.65
CA LEU A 56 -8.04 -10.39 -43.81
C LEU A 56 -9.46 -10.85 -44.17
N SER A 57 -9.66 -12.15 -44.10
CA SER A 57 -10.99 -12.77 -44.13
C SER A 57 -11.80 -12.43 -42.87
N SER A 58 -13.10 -12.69 -42.91
CA SER A 58 -13.99 -12.43 -41.78
C SER A 58 -13.64 -13.29 -40.56
N GLU A 59 -13.19 -14.54 -40.77
CA GLU A 59 -12.78 -15.43 -39.68
C GLU A 59 -11.49 -14.94 -39.00
N GLU A 60 -10.48 -14.53 -39.79
CA GLU A 60 -9.23 -14.03 -39.23
C GLU A 60 -9.42 -12.72 -38.47
N LYS A 61 -10.29 -11.81 -38.97
CA LYS A 61 -10.67 -10.60 -38.23
C LYS A 61 -11.31 -10.92 -36.90
N LEU A 62 -12.24 -11.88 -36.90
CA LEU A 62 -12.93 -12.29 -35.67
C LEU A 62 -11.94 -12.89 -34.67
N ALA A 63 -11.01 -13.72 -35.15
CA ALA A 63 -9.97 -14.31 -34.31
C ALA A 63 -9.06 -13.24 -33.69
N LEU A 64 -8.62 -12.26 -34.47
CA LEU A 64 -7.75 -11.17 -33.99
C LEU A 64 -8.47 -10.26 -32.99
N LEU A 65 -9.74 -9.90 -33.27
CA LEU A 65 -10.56 -9.14 -32.33
C LEU A 65 -10.78 -9.88 -31.02
N LYS A 66 -10.97 -11.21 -31.07
CA LYS A 66 -11.11 -12.04 -29.88
C LYS A 66 -9.84 -12.05 -29.04
N GLN A 67 -8.67 -12.17 -29.67
CA GLN A 67 -7.37 -12.08 -28.98
C GLN A 67 -7.19 -10.72 -28.29
N ILE A 68 -7.49 -9.62 -28.99
CA ILE A 68 -7.45 -8.26 -28.43
C ILE A 68 -8.39 -8.16 -27.22
N GLN A 69 -9.62 -8.66 -27.34
CA GLN A 69 -10.61 -8.63 -26.26
C GLN A 69 -10.14 -9.42 -25.03
N GLU A 70 -9.58 -10.61 -25.23
CA GLU A 70 -9.03 -11.44 -24.14
C GLU A 70 -7.84 -10.76 -23.45
N ALA A 71 -6.93 -10.17 -24.22
CA ALA A 71 -5.80 -9.41 -23.67
C ALA A 71 -6.27 -8.17 -22.88
N TYR A 72 -7.26 -7.44 -23.38
CA TYR A 72 -7.88 -6.33 -22.65
C TYR A 72 -8.55 -6.79 -21.35
N GLY A 73 -9.23 -7.93 -21.36
CA GLY A 73 -9.83 -8.54 -20.17
C GLY A 73 -8.80 -8.78 -19.07
N LYS A 74 -7.70 -9.45 -19.42
CA LYS A 74 -6.58 -9.70 -18.48
C LYS A 74 -5.89 -8.41 -18.02
N CYS A 75 -5.70 -7.45 -18.93
CA CYS A 75 -5.10 -6.16 -18.60
C CYS A 75 -5.95 -5.40 -17.57
N LYS A 76 -7.28 -5.46 -17.72
CA LYS A 76 -8.21 -4.90 -16.73
C LYS A 76 -8.13 -5.64 -15.40
N GLU A 77 -8.12 -6.98 -15.39
CA GLU A 77 -7.99 -7.78 -14.16
C GLU A 77 -6.72 -7.40 -13.37
N PHE A 78 -5.57 -7.30 -14.04
CA PHE A 78 -4.34 -6.82 -13.38
C PHE A 78 -4.46 -5.38 -12.89
N GLY A 79 -5.16 -4.51 -13.62
CA GLY A 79 -5.47 -3.16 -13.16
C GLY A 79 -6.27 -3.14 -11.87
N ASP A 80 -7.31 -3.98 -11.77
CA ASP A 80 -8.15 -4.11 -10.57
C ASP A 80 -7.34 -4.67 -9.38
N ASP A 81 -6.53 -5.71 -9.60
CA ASP A 81 -5.61 -6.27 -8.59
C ASP A 81 -4.61 -5.22 -8.07
N LYS A 82 -4.11 -4.37 -8.96
CA LYS A 82 -3.17 -3.30 -8.63
C LYS A 82 -3.80 -2.23 -7.75
N VAL A 83 -5.04 -1.84 -8.05
CA VAL A 83 -5.82 -0.92 -7.21
C VAL A 83 -6.06 -1.53 -5.83
N GLN A 84 -6.46 -2.81 -5.77
CA GLN A 84 -6.67 -3.52 -4.51
C GLN A 84 -5.40 -3.56 -3.66
N LEU A 85 -4.26 -3.92 -4.26
CA LEU A 85 -2.97 -3.96 -3.57
C LEU A 85 -2.55 -2.58 -3.05
N ALA A 86 -2.77 -1.53 -3.83
CA ALA A 86 -2.49 -0.15 -3.42
C ALA A 86 -3.37 0.27 -2.23
N MET A 87 -4.66 -0.06 -2.26
CA MET A 87 -5.59 0.19 -1.14
C MET A 87 -5.15 -0.54 0.13
N GLN A 88 -4.86 -1.84 0.04
CA GLN A 88 -4.40 -2.64 1.19
C GLN A 88 -3.08 -2.09 1.77
N THR A 89 -2.15 -1.70 0.90
CA THR A 89 -0.87 -1.13 1.32
C THR A 89 -1.06 0.21 2.02
N TYR A 90 -1.96 1.06 1.51
CA TYR A 90 -2.31 2.33 2.12
C TYR A 90 -2.97 2.14 3.50
N GLU A 91 -3.97 1.27 3.60
CA GLU A 91 -4.68 0.97 4.85
C GLU A 91 -3.75 0.40 5.93
N MET A 92 -2.82 -0.46 5.53
CA MET A 92 -1.78 -0.99 6.41
C MET A 92 -0.94 0.16 7.00
N VAL A 93 -0.43 1.05 6.15
CA VAL A 93 0.37 2.20 6.61
C VAL A 93 -0.45 3.15 7.49
N ASP A 94 -1.69 3.47 7.10
CA ASP A 94 -2.61 4.32 7.88
C ASP A 94 -2.85 3.76 9.29
N LYS A 95 -3.02 2.43 9.40
CA LYS A 95 -3.16 1.75 10.69
C LYS A 95 -1.94 1.95 11.59
N HIS A 96 -0.72 1.90 11.03
CA HIS A 96 0.49 2.16 11.80
C HIS A 96 0.62 3.63 12.21
N ILE A 97 0.25 4.58 11.32
CA ILE A 97 0.21 6.01 11.65
C ILE A 97 -0.75 6.29 12.81
N ARG A 98 -1.97 5.77 12.76
CA ARG A 98 -2.96 5.97 13.84
C ARG A 98 -2.50 5.38 15.18
N ARG A 99 -1.84 4.23 15.14
CA ARG A 99 -1.28 3.60 16.33
C ARG A 99 -0.19 4.47 16.95
N LEU A 100 0.71 4.98 16.10
CA LEU A 100 1.74 5.95 16.47
C LEU A 100 1.16 7.19 17.14
N ASP A 101 0.16 7.81 16.52
CA ASP A 101 -0.50 9.00 17.06
C ASP A 101 -1.12 8.73 18.44
N THR A 102 -1.73 7.55 18.61
CA THR A 102 -2.34 7.13 19.88
C THR A 102 -1.29 6.92 20.97
N ASP A 103 -0.22 6.20 20.64
CA ASP A 103 0.88 5.91 21.58
C ASP A 103 1.60 7.21 21.98
N LEU A 104 1.78 8.14 21.04
CA LEU A 104 2.35 9.46 21.30
C LEU A 104 1.47 10.30 22.22
N ALA A 105 0.16 10.38 21.94
CA ALA A 105 -0.77 11.13 22.78
C ALA A 105 -0.83 10.59 24.22
N ARG A 106 -0.78 9.26 24.38
CA ARG A 106 -0.72 8.62 25.70
C ARG A 106 0.59 8.94 26.41
N PHE A 107 1.71 8.90 25.70
CA PHE A 107 3.01 9.26 26.26
C PHE A 107 3.05 10.72 26.75
N GLU A 108 2.49 11.65 25.97
CA GLU A 108 2.39 13.06 26.38
C GLU A 108 1.51 13.26 27.62
N ALA A 109 0.41 12.52 27.74
CA ALA A 109 -0.48 12.56 28.91
C ALA A 109 0.25 12.06 30.17
N ASP A 110 0.89 10.88 30.10
CA ASP A 110 1.66 10.30 31.21
C ASP A 110 2.81 11.22 31.65
N LEU A 111 3.44 11.94 30.70
CA LEU A 111 4.52 12.88 30.99
C LEU A 111 4.02 14.11 31.77
N LYS A 112 2.85 14.64 31.38
CA LYS A 112 2.19 15.75 32.07
C LYS A 112 1.74 15.35 33.48
N GLU A 113 1.16 14.17 33.64
CA GLU A 113 0.72 13.64 34.94
C GLU A 113 1.91 13.53 35.91
N LYS A 114 3.04 12.95 35.47
CA LYS A 114 4.26 12.87 36.30
C LYS A 114 4.84 14.23 36.67
N GLN A 115 4.76 15.22 35.78
CA GLN A 115 5.19 16.58 36.11
C GLN A 115 4.31 17.20 37.19
N ILE A 116 2.98 17.03 37.10
CA ILE A 116 2.03 17.53 38.09
C ILE A 116 2.26 16.87 39.45
N GLU A 117 2.40 15.55 39.50
CA GLU A 117 2.72 14.81 40.73
C GLU A 117 4.02 15.30 41.37
N SER A 118 5.07 15.55 40.58
CA SER A 118 6.34 16.05 41.11
C SER A 118 6.25 17.47 41.69
N SER A 119 5.43 18.34 41.10
CA SER A 119 5.24 19.72 41.60
C SER A 119 4.38 19.80 42.87
N ASP A 120 3.43 18.88 43.05
CA ASP A 120 2.59 18.83 44.25
C ASP A 120 3.35 18.30 45.48
N TYR A 121 4.32 17.40 45.27
CA TYR A 121 5.21 16.91 46.34
C TYR A 121 6.19 17.98 46.85
N ASP A 122 6.74 18.84 45.98
CA ASP A 122 7.63 19.93 46.39
C ASP A 122 6.87 21.06 47.11
N SER A 123 5.63 21.32 46.69
CA SER A 123 4.76 22.34 47.28
C SER A 123 4.26 21.95 48.68
N SER A 124 4.08 20.66 48.93
CA SER A 124 3.69 20.12 50.24
C SER A 124 4.88 19.98 51.21
N SER A 125 6.09 19.77 50.70
CA SER A 125 7.32 19.67 51.51
C SER A 125 7.86 21.04 51.98
N SER A 126 7.55 22.14 51.29
CA SER A 126 7.96 23.50 51.68
C SER A 126 7.08 24.17 52.74
N LYS A 127 6.02 23.51 53.22
CA LYS A 127 5.11 24.03 54.27
C LYS A 127 5.31 23.42 55.67
N GLY A 128 6.35 22.61 55.85
CA GLY A 128 6.72 21.98 57.13
C GLY A 128 7.71 22.81 57.94
#